data_AF-A0A9W4D388-F1
#
_entry.id   AF-A0A9W4D388-F1
#
_cell.length_a   1.000
_cell.length_b   1.000
_cell.length_c   1.000
_cell.angle_alpha   90.00
_cell.angle_beta   90.00
_cell.angle_gamma   90.00
#
_symmetry.space_group_name_H-M   'P 1'
#
loop_
_entity.id
_entity.type
_entity.pdbx_description
1 polymer ?
#
loop_
_entity_poly.entity_id
_entity_poly.type
_entity_poly.pdbx_seq_one_letter_code
_entity_poly.pdbx_strand_id
1 'polypeptide(L)'
;MWGISYWIFPVIAGSCWLSMLLGLLLHWISRGRPHYVSMDSSQKIAYISDIGADSLKPLFIAGCAATTVFLNLSFFSERLLRHNGRLIRNSSTFQNVLVWLSIAFSCMGSMGLILLSVYDTISHPELHDIFLALFISGYIISAFMICCEYQRLAYRM
;
A
#
# COMPACT_ATOMS: atom_id res chain seq x y z
N MET A 1 14.00 -8.85 26.91
CA MET A 1 13.80 -7.99 25.72
C MET A 1 12.56 -8.50 25.00
N TRP A 2 11.42 -7.81 25.09
CA TRP A 2 10.17 -8.25 24.43
C TRP A 2 10.20 -7.94 22.93
N GLY A 3 10.98 -8.74 22.20
CA GLY A 3 10.55 -9.65 21.13
C GLY A 3 9.82 -9.19 19.86
N ILE A 4 9.37 -7.94 19.70
CA ILE A 4 8.76 -7.57 18.40
C ILE A 4 9.88 -7.22 17.44
N SER A 5 10.17 -8.16 16.54
CA SER A 5 11.15 -7.96 15.48
C SER A 5 10.51 -7.15 14.35
N TYR A 6 11.16 -6.06 13.97
CA TYR A 6 10.62 -5.00 13.09
C TYR A 6 10.26 -5.49 11.67
N TRP A 7 10.76 -6.67 11.27
CA TRP A 7 10.35 -7.33 10.02
C TRP A 7 8.87 -7.77 10.03
N ILE A 8 8.20 -7.78 11.19
CA ILE A 8 6.79 -8.16 11.28
C ILE A 8 5.86 -7.12 10.64
N PHE A 9 6.22 -5.83 10.65
CA PHE A 9 5.38 -4.76 10.09
C PHE A 9 5.08 -4.95 8.59
N PRO A 10 6.09 -5.15 7.70
CA PRO A 10 5.80 -5.38 6.30
C PRO A 10 5.08 -6.71 6.04
N VAL A 11 5.29 -7.74 6.88
CA VAL A 11 4.58 -9.02 6.78
C VAL A 11 3.10 -8.85 7.12
N ILE A 12 2.77 -8.12 8.19
CA ILE A 12 1.38 -7.82 8.54
C ILE A 12 0.73 -6.98 7.44
N ALA A 13 1.41 -5.93 6.95
CA ALA A 13 0.89 -5.10 5.86
C ALA A 13 0.56 -5.93 4.62
N GLY A 14 1.50 -6.76 4.15
CA GLY A 14 1.29 -7.65 3.01
C GLY A 14 0.18 -8.68 3.24
N SER A 15 0.08 -9.21 4.47
CA SER A 15 -0.96 -10.18 4.84
C SER A 15 -2.35 -9.54 4.88
N CYS A 16 -2.49 -8.35 5.45
CA CYS A 16 -3.73 -7.57 5.44
C CYS A 16 -4.18 -7.26 4.01
N TRP A 17 -3.26 -6.78 3.18
CA TRP A 17 -3.52 -6.48 1.77
C TRP A 17 -3.99 -7.72 1.01
N LEU A 18 -3.22 -8.81 1.08
CA LEU A 18 -3.53 -10.05 0.38
C LEU A 18 -4.88 -10.63 0.85
N SER A 19 -5.13 -10.64 2.16
CA SER A 19 -6.39 -11.15 2.73
C SER A 19 -7.59 -10.34 2.27
N MET A 20 -7.45 -9.01 2.21
CA MET A 20 -8.50 -8.13 1.70
C MET A 20 -8.80 -8.41 0.23
N LEU A 21 -7.77 -8.46 -0.64
CA LEU A 21 -7.96 -8.72 -2.07
C LEU A 21 -8.56 -10.11 -2.32
N LEU A 22 -8.05 -11.13 -1.63
CA LEU A 22 -8.59 -12.48 -1.72
C LEU A 22 -10.02 -12.55 -1.19
N GLY A 23 -10.34 -11.87 -0.09
CA GLY A 23 -11.69 -11.82 0.47
C GLY A 23 -12.70 -11.23 -0.51
N LEU A 24 -12.36 -10.11 -1.15
CA LEU A 24 -13.19 -9.48 -2.18
C LEU A 24 -13.35 -10.41 -3.39
N LEU A 25 -12.26 -10.96 -3.91
CA LEU A 25 -12.30 -11.85 -5.09
C LEU A 25 -13.10 -13.14 -4.82
N LEU A 26 -12.85 -13.79 -3.69
CA LEU A 26 -13.57 -15.01 -3.29
C LEU A 26 -15.05 -14.74 -3.05
N HIS A 27 -15.40 -13.58 -2.47
CA HIS A 27 -16.79 -13.18 -2.34
C HIS A 27 -17.49 -13.11 -3.71
N TRP A 28 -16.88 -12.42 -4.69
CA TRP A 28 -17.44 -12.31 -6.03
C TRP A 28 -17.60 -13.66 -6.73
N ILE A 29 -16.59 -14.55 -6.61
CA ILE A 29 -16.67 -15.91 -7.16
C ILE A 29 -17.78 -16.72 -6.48
N SER A 30 -17.88 -16.66 -5.16
CA SER A 30 -18.89 -17.41 -4.38
C SER A 30 -20.33 -17.00 -4.69
N ARG A 31 -20.54 -15.74 -5.11
CA ARG A 31 -21.84 -15.18 -5.52
C ARG A 31 -22.20 -15.47 -6.97
N GLY A 32 -21.39 -16.27 -7.69
CA GLY A 32 -21.65 -16.62 -9.08
C GLY A 32 -21.23 -15.54 -10.08
N ARG A 33 -20.29 -14.66 -9.71
CA ARG A 33 -19.73 -13.61 -10.57
C ARG A 33 -20.78 -12.59 -11.06
N PRO A 34 -21.50 -11.91 -10.15
CA PRO A 34 -22.46 -10.87 -10.54
C PRO A 34 -21.77 -9.75 -11.33
N HIS A 35 -22.53 -9.13 -12.23
CA HIS A 35 -22.13 -7.91 -12.92
C HIS A 35 -22.61 -6.71 -12.10
N TYR A 36 -21.68 -5.90 -11.58
CA TYR A 36 -22.00 -4.75 -10.74
C TYR A 36 -22.36 -3.52 -11.57
N VAL A 37 -23.07 -2.57 -10.94
CA VAL A 37 -23.46 -1.31 -11.59
C VAL A 37 -22.26 -0.44 -11.95
N SER A 38 -21.15 -0.56 -11.21
CA SER A 38 -19.90 0.14 -11.50
C SER A 38 -19.09 -0.47 -12.64
N MET A 39 -19.45 -1.68 -13.09
CA MET A 39 -18.76 -2.33 -14.19
C MET A 39 -19.19 -1.74 -15.53
N ASP A 40 -18.25 -1.64 -16.46
CA ASP A 40 -18.58 -1.32 -17.85
C ASP A 40 -19.39 -2.46 -18.49
N SER A 41 -20.31 -2.12 -19.38
CA SER A 41 -21.17 -3.10 -20.08
C SER A 41 -20.41 -4.21 -20.81
N SER A 42 -19.17 -3.97 -21.24
CA SER A 42 -18.30 -4.93 -21.90
C SER A 42 -17.40 -5.73 -20.94
N GLN A 43 -17.36 -5.34 -19.67
CA GLN A 43 -16.47 -5.89 -18.65
C GLN A 43 -16.94 -7.28 -18.19
N LYS A 44 -16.10 -8.29 -18.41
CA LYS A 44 -16.39 -9.69 -18.04
C LYS A 44 -15.89 -10.09 -16.66
N ILE A 45 -14.94 -9.35 -16.10
CA ILE A 45 -14.31 -9.62 -14.81
C ILE A 45 -14.44 -8.36 -13.97
N ALA A 46 -15.08 -8.47 -12.80
CA ALA A 46 -15.21 -7.35 -11.88
C ALA A 46 -13.82 -6.92 -11.39
N TYR A 47 -13.55 -5.61 -11.42
CA TYR A 47 -12.39 -5.09 -10.73
C TYR A 47 -12.61 -5.18 -9.22
N ILE A 48 -11.51 -5.22 -8.47
CA ILE A 48 -11.59 -5.30 -7.01
C ILE A 48 -12.29 -4.06 -6.44
N SER A 49 -12.11 -2.91 -7.08
CA SER A 49 -12.83 -1.67 -6.77
C SER A 49 -14.34 -1.81 -6.99
N ASP A 50 -14.80 -2.53 -8.02
CA ASP A 50 -16.23 -2.80 -8.24
C ASP A 50 -16.85 -3.60 -7.09
N ILE A 51 -16.14 -4.64 -6.63
CA ILE A 51 -16.56 -5.48 -5.51
C ILE A 51 -16.50 -4.67 -4.20
N GLY A 52 -15.45 -3.86 -4.04
CA GLY A 52 -15.23 -3.00 -2.88
C GLY A 52 -16.17 -1.79 -2.82
N ALA A 53 -16.87 -1.43 -3.91
CA ALA A 53 -17.86 -0.36 -3.91
C ALA A 53 -19.25 -0.83 -3.44
N ASP A 54 -19.51 -2.15 -3.49
CA ASP A 54 -20.78 -2.75 -3.09
C ASP A 54 -20.81 -3.06 -1.57
N SER A 55 -21.40 -4.19 -1.16
CA SER A 55 -21.63 -4.60 0.22
C SER A 55 -20.37 -4.78 1.07
N LEU A 56 -19.19 -4.91 0.44
CA LEU A 56 -17.90 -5.10 1.11
C LEU A 56 -17.07 -3.82 1.23
N LYS A 57 -17.66 -2.64 1.00
CA LYS A 57 -16.98 -1.34 1.22
C LYS A 57 -16.33 -1.19 2.60
N PRO A 58 -16.97 -1.56 3.73
CA PRO A 58 -16.31 -1.48 5.03
C PRO A 58 -15.07 -2.37 5.14
N LEU A 59 -15.09 -3.56 4.53
CA LEU A 59 -13.95 -4.47 4.49
C LEU A 59 -12.80 -3.87 3.69
N PHE A 60 -13.11 -3.25 2.54
CA PHE A 60 -12.11 -2.60 1.70
C PHE A 60 -11.44 -1.42 2.41
N ILE A 61 -12.22 -0.55 3.05
CA ILE A 61 -11.69 0.58 3.83
C ILE A 61 -10.82 0.09 4.99
N ALA A 62 -11.31 -0.89 5.76
CA ALA A 62 -10.56 -1.43 6.89
C ALA A 62 -9.25 -2.10 6.47
N GLY A 63 -9.28 -2.88 5.38
CA GLY A 63 -8.09 -3.54 4.84
C GLY A 63 -7.07 -2.55 4.28
N CYS A 64 -7.51 -1.51 3.57
CA CYS A 64 -6.65 -0.40 3.13
C CYS A 64 -6.02 0.32 4.32
N ALA A 65 -6.82 0.72 5.32
CA ALA A 65 -6.33 1.39 6.51
C ALA A 65 -5.30 0.54 7.27
N ALA A 66 -5.60 -0.73 7.54
CA ALA A 66 -4.66 -1.64 8.20
C ALA A 66 -3.36 -1.79 7.42
N THR A 67 -3.44 -2.04 6.10
CA THR A 67 -2.27 -2.19 5.23
C THR A 67 -1.38 -0.95 5.27
N THR A 68 -1.96 0.24 5.09
CA THR A 68 -1.20 1.51 5.07
C THR A 68 -0.54 1.82 6.40
N VAL A 69 -1.20 1.56 7.54
CA VAL A 69 -0.62 1.79 8.87
C VAL A 69 0.61 0.91 9.06
N PHE A 70 0.48 -0.40 8.84
CA PHE A 70 1.60 -1.32 9.00
C PHE A 70 2.72 -1.09 7.98
N LEU A 71 2.37 -0.70 6.76
CA LEU A 71 3.36 -0.37 5.73
C LEU A 71 4.15 0.88 6.14
N ASN A 72 3.51 1.97 6.53
CA ASN A 72 4.22 3.16 7.03
C ASN A 72 5.08 2.85 8.26
N LEU A 73 4.58 2.05 9.20
CA LEU A 73 5.36 1.60 10.35
C LEU A 73 6.62 0.84 9.93
N SER A 74 6.57 0.04 8.86
CA SER A 74 7.76 -0.60 8.28
C SER A 74 8.82 0.44 7.89
N PHE A 75 8.43 1.46 7.13
CA PHE A 75 9.33 2.54 6.70
C PHE A 75 9.93 3.32 7.89
N PHE A 76 9.10 3.70 8.87
CA PHE A 76 9.57 4.39 10.07
C PHE A 76 10.49 3.50 10.92
N SER A 77 10.17 2.21 11.03
CA SER A 77 10.99 1.25 11.78
C SER A 77 12.38 1.09 11.17
N GLU A 78 12.48 1.05 9.84
CA GLU A 78 13.76 0.99 9.13
C GLU A 78 14.62 2.21 9.45
N ARG A 79 14.02 3.41 9.41
CA ARG A 79 14.70 4.65 9.75
C ARG A 79 15.20 4.67 11.20
N LEU A 80 14.35 4.25 12.14
CA LEU A 80 14.70 4.19 13.57
C LEU A 80 15.83 3.19 13.82
N LEU A 81 15.81 2.04 13.16
CA LEU A 81 16.86 1.02 13.28
C LEU A 81 18.20 1.50 12.73
N ARG A 82 18.20 2.22 11.61
CA ARG A 82 19.41 2.86 11.04
C ARG A 82 19.95 3.95 11.96
N HIS A 83 19.08 4.71 12.63
CA HIS A 83 19.50 5.72 13.59
C HIS A 83 20.09 5.11 14.88
N ASN A 84 19.50 4.00 15.37
CA ASN A 84 19.94 3.29 16.58
C ASN A 84 21.16 2.38 16.35
N GLY A 85 21.76 2.39 15.15
CA GLY A 85 22.94 1.58 14.83
C GLY A 85 22.67 0.07 14.70
N ARG A 86 21.41 -0.34 14.63
CA ARG A 86 21.03 -1.76 14.38
C ARG A 86 21.04 -2.14 12.91
N LEU A 87 20.94 -1.15 12.02
CA LEU A 87 21.12 -1.28 10.58
C LEU A 87 22.29 -0.40 10.13
N ILE A 88 22.85 -0.68 8.95
CA ILE A 88 23.94 0.09 8.35
C ILE A 88 23.50 1.56 8.23
N ARG A 89 24.28 2.45 8.85
CA ARG A 89 23.97 3.87 8.93
C ARG A 89 24.21 4.54 7.58
N ASN A 90 23.28 5.40 7.18
CA ASN A 90 23.40 6.20 5.96
C ASN A 90 24.55 7.19 6.15
N SER A 91 25.61 7.01 5.37
CA SER A 91 26.87 7.74 5.48
C SER A 91 26.96 8.89 4.47
N SER A 92 26.02 8.97 3.51
CA SER A 92 25.93 10.05 2.52
C SER A 92 24.64 10.87 2.71
N THR A 93 24.73 12.19 2.52
CA THR A 93 23.58 13.10 2.48
C THR A 93 22.54 12.67 1.45
N PHE A 94 22.99 12.16 0.29
CA PHE A 94 22.09 11.64 -0.75
C PHE A 94 21.29 10.42 -0.29
N GLN A 95 21.91 9.50 0.47
CA GLN A 95 21.19 8.35 1.03
C GLN A 95 20.13 8.80 2.05
N ASN A 96 20.41 9.84 2.83
CA ASN A 96 19.42 10.41 3.74
C ASN A 96 18.25 11.05 2.98
N VAL A 97 18.51 11.76 1.88
CA VAL A 97 17.47 12.34 1.03
C VAL A 97 16.58 11.24 0.44
N LEU A 98 17.17 10.16 -0.09
CA LEU A 98 16.40 9.03 -0.64
C LEU A 98 15.45 8.39 0.38
N VAL A 99 15.91 8.18 1.62
CA VAL A 99 15.07 7.62 2.69
C VAL A 99 13.92 8.55 3.05
N TRP A 100 14.18 9.85 3.19
CA TRP A 100 13.11 10.80 3.51
C TRP A 100 12.10 10.95 2.39
N LEU A 101 12.55 10.96 1.14
CA LEU A 101 11.65 10.99 -0.01
C LEU A 101 10.84 9.69 -0.10
N SER A 102 11.43 8.51 0.14
CA SER A 102 10.68 7.26 0.10
C SER A 102 9.59 7.20 1.16
N ILE A 103 9.86 7.70 2.38
CA ILE A 103 8.84 7.85 3.44
C ILE A 103 7.73 8.81 2.99
N ALA A 104 8.09 9.98 2.45
CA ALA A 104 7.10 10.97 1.99
C ALA A 104 6.18 10.42 0.89
N PHE A 105 6.75 9.75 -0.12
CA PHE A 105 5.98 9.11 -1.18
C PHE A 105 5.14 7.92 -0.69
N SER A 106 5.61 7.17 0.31
CA SER A 106 4.84 6.10 0.96
C SER A 106 3.62 6.66 1.72
N CYS A 107 3.78 7.78 2.43
CA CYS A 107 2.67 8.49 3.07
C CYS A 107 1.65 9.00 2.04
N MET A 108 2.10 9.59 0.92
CA MET A 108 1.20 10.02 -0.16
C MET A 108 0.46 8.84 -0.80
N GLY A 109 1.16 7.73 -1.08
CA GLY A 109 0.53 6.50 -1.58
C GLY A 109 -0.47 5.91 -0.60
N SER A 110 -0.20 6.01 0.71
CA SER A 110 -1.11 5.60 1.78
C SER A 110 -2.37 6.44 1.82
N MET A 111 -2.23 7.77 1.72
CA MET A 111 -3.37 8.68 1.63
C MET A 111 -4.20 8.37 0.40
N GLY A 112 -3.57 8.17 -0.76
CA GLY A 112 -4.25 7.75 -1.99
C GLY A 112 -5.04 6.45 -1.81
N LEU A 113 -4.46 5.45 -1.14
CA LEU A 113 -5.11 4.16 -0.92
C LEU A 113 -6.32 4.22 0.04
N ILE A 114 -6.24 5.05 1.10
CA ILE A 114 -7.38 5.25 1.99
C ILE A 114 -8.47 6.03 1.25
N LEU A 115 -8.10 7.11 0.55
CA LEU A 115 -9.07 7.97 -0.15
C LEU A 115 -9.78 7.19 -1.27
N LEU A 116 -9.07 6.40 -2.08
CA LEU A 116 -9.73 5.57 -3.12
C LEU A 116 -10.68 4.53 -2.53
N SER A 117 -10.45 4.07 -1.29
CA SER A 117 -11.37 3.12 -0.63
C SER A 117 -12.66 3.79 -0.14
N VAL A 118 -12.61 5.09 0.14
CA VAL A 118 -13.75 5.89 0.59
C VAL A 118 -14.55 6.43 -0.61
N TYR A 119 -13.85 7.01 -1.59
CA TYR A 119 -14.41 7.48 -2.86
C TYR A 119 -14.51 6.31 -3.83
N ASP A 120 -15.66 5.64 -3.80
CA ASP A 120 -15.93 4.44 -4.60
C ASP A 120 -16.23 4.74 -6.07
N THR A 121 -16.24 3.68 -6.88
CA THR A 121 -16.51 3.71 -8.33
C THR A 121 -17.97 3.97 -8.68
N ILE A 122 -18.90 3.90 -7.71
CA ILE A 122 -20.33 4.14 -7.93
C ILE A 122 -20.65 5.62 -7.84
N SER A 123 -20.15 6.28 -6.80
CA SER A 123 -20.53 7.65 -6.45
C SER A 123 -19.55 8.68 -7.02
N HIS A 124 -18.26 8.34 -7.09
CA HIS A 124 -17.19 9.27 -7.48
C HIS A 124 -16.10 8.60 -8.33
N PRO A 125 -16.43 8.06 -9.52
CA PRO A 125 -15.48 7.30 -10.35
C PRO A 125 -14.24 8.10 -10.76
N GLU A 126 -14.38 9.38 -11.12
CA GLU A 126 -13.22 10.22 -11.50
C GLU A 126 -12.25 10.42 -10.32
N LEU A 127 -12.78 10.66 -9.11
CA LEU A 127 -11.95 10.81 -7.92
C LEU A 127 -11.27 9.48 -7.55
N HIS A 128 -11.99 8.37 -7.69
CA HIS A 128 -11.44 7.04 -7.47
C HIS A 128 -10.20 6.80 -8.34
N ASP A 129 -10.28 7.10 -9.63
CA ASP A 129 -9.19 6.89 -10.58
C ASP A 129 -7.98 7.81 -10.31
N ILE A 130 -8.23 9.05 -9.90
CA ILE A 130 -7.16 9.98 -9.48
C ILE A 130 -6.43 9.44 -8.24
N PHE A 131 -7.17 8.98 -7.24
CA PHE A 131 -6.57 8.42 -6.02
C PHE A 131 -5.90 7.07 -6.27
N LEU A 132 -6.40 6.28 -7.21
CA LEU A 132 -5.74 5.07 -7.70
C LEU A 132 -4.38 5.40 -8.34
N ALA A 133 -4.34 6.42 -9.21
CA ALA A 133 -3.08 6.89 -9.80
C ALA A 133 -2.11 7.41 -8.73
N LEU A 134 -2.59 8.15 -7.73
CA LEU A 134 -1.79 8.64 -6.61
C LEU A 134 -1.22 7.49 -5.75
N PHE A 135 -2.04 6.49 -5.45
CA PHE A 135 -1.65 5.27 -4.74
C PHE A 135 -0.52 4.53 -5.48
N ILE A 136 -0.72 4.23 -6.76
CA ILE A 136 0.22 3.47 -7.57
C ILE A 136 1.54 4.24 -7.73
N SER A 137 1.46 5.50 -8.17
CA SER A 137 2.65 6.33 -8.38
C SER A 137 3.42 6.56 -7.08
N GLY A 138 2.72 6.84 -5.97
CA GLY A 138 3.33 7.04 -4.65
C GLY A 138 4.17 5.84 -4.22
N TYR A 139 3.61 4.63 -4.25
CA TYR A 139 4.36 3.44 -3.84
C TYR A 139 5.44 3.01 -4.83
N ILE A 140 5.24 3.19 -6.15
CA ILE A 140 6.28 2.90 -7.15
C ILE A 140 7.49 3.82 -6.94
N ILE A 141 7.27 5.12 -6.80
CA ILE A 141 8.35 6.09 -6.58
C ILE A 141 9.06 5.80 -5.25
N SER A 142 8.29 5.50 -4.19
CA SER A 142 8.84 5.11 -2.90
C SER A 142 9.72 3.86 -2.98
N ALA A 143 9.24 2.80 -3.65
CA ALA A 143 9.98 1.57 -3.85
C ALA A 143 11.25 1.79 -4.68
N PHE A 144 11.17 2.59 -5.75
CA PHE A 144 12.34 2.96 -6.55
C PHE A 144 13.42 3.64 -5.71
N MET A 145 13.05 4.62 -4.88
CA MET A 145 13.97 5.34 -4.00
C MET A 145 14.63 4.41 -2.97
N ILE A 146 13.87 3.48 -2.41
CA ILE A 146 14.41 2.44 -1.51
C ILE A 146 15.42 1.55 -2.24
N CYS A 147 15.09 1.06 -3.43
CA CYS A 147 15.99 0.22 -4.22
C CYS A 147 17.31 0.95 -4.54
N CYS A 148 17.23 2.23 -4.94
CA CYS A 148 18.41 3.06 -5.15
C CYS A 148 19.24 3.25 -3.87
N GLU A 149 18.60 3.35 -2.71
CA GLU A 149 19.27 3.44 -1.42
C GLU A 149 20.04 2.15 -1.09
N TYR A 150 19.38 0.99 -1.23
CA TYR A 150 19.98 -0.32 -1.02
C TYR A 150 21.16 -0.58 -1.96
N GLN A 151 21.02 -0.26 -3.25
CA GLN A 151 22.12 -0.44 -4.21
C GLN A 151 23.37 0.39 -3.82
N ARG A 152 23.17 1.61 -3.32
CA ARG A 152 24.28 2.47 -2.87
C ARG A 152 24.90 2.03 -1.56
N LEU A 153 24.13 1.39 -0.68
CA LEU A 153 24.67 0.77 0.53
C LEU A 153 25.50 -0.47 0.18
N ALA A 154 25.04 -1.28 -0.78
CA ALA A 154 25.75 -2.47 -1.23
C ALA A 154 27.13 -2.16 -1.81
N TYR A 155 27.28 -1.07 -2.56
CA TYR A 155 28.58 -0.66 -3.11
C TYR A 155 29.62 -0.22 -2.05
N ARG A 156 29.19 -0.01 -0.80
CA ARG A 156 30.07 0.42 0.31
C ARG A 156 30.44 -0.71 1.29
N MET A 157 29.94 -1.92 1.08
CA MET A 157 30.34 -3.13 1.82
C MET A 157 31.44 -3.86 1.06
#